data_AF-A0A962V4W9-F1
#
_entry.id   AF-A0A962V4W9-F1
#
_cell.length_a   1.000
_cell.length_b   1.000
_cell.length_c   1.000
_cell.angle_alpha   90.00
_cell.angle_beta   90.00
_cell.angle_gamma   90.00
#
_symmetry.space_group_name_H-M   'P 1'
#
loop_
_entity.id
_entity.type
_entity.pdbx_description
1 polymer ?
#
loop_
_entity_poly.entity_id
_entity_poly.type
_entity_poly.pdbx_seq_one_letter_code
_entity_poly.pdbx_strand_id
1 'polypeptide(L)'
;EQQPVIIAGFGRFGQIVARLLHAKHIKTTVLDHDPNQIDLVRRFDWKAYYGDITRPDLLHAAGIEQARLLILATDDTEANLQTARYVRERYPHVKILARVHNRQDVYKMMKLDVHVVVRETFEAALSMGEAALHQMGFGAYRAKRAAQRFRLHDLQTIEALFPYHQDEASLISKSKEARQDLERLLSAHDQDAKNYDESWG
;
A
#
# COMPACT_ATOMS: atom_id res chain seq x y z
N GLU A 1 -9.91 -7.27 -26.97
CA GLU A 1 -10.56 -6.52 -25.87
C GLU A 1 -9.49 -5.94 -24.93
N GLN A 2 -9.62 -4.67 -24.55
CA GLN A 2 -8.71 -4.01 -23.59
C GLN A 2 -9.32 -4.12 -22.18
N GLN A 3 -8.48 -4.36 -21.17
CA GLN A 3 -8.94 -4.59 -19.80
C GLN A 3 -8.96 -3.27 -19.01
N PRO A 4 -9.90 -3.08 -18.08
CA PRO A 4 -10.03 -1.84 -17.33
C PRO A 4 -8.91 -1.62 -16.29
N VAL A 5 -8.17 -2.68 -15.94
CA VAL A 5 -7.13 -2.64 -14.92
C VAL A 5 -5.82 -3.20 -15.49
N ILE A 6 -4.72 -2.47 -15.27
CA ILE A 6 -3.37 -2.93 -15.55
C ILE A 6 -2.66 -3.18 -14.22
N ILE A 7 -2.02 -4.33 -14.08
CA ILE A 7 -1.14 -4.68 -12.95
C ILE A 7 0.29 -4.72 -13.46
N ALA A 8 1.12 -3.79 -13.00
CA ALA A 8 2.54 -3.70 -13.31
C ALA A 8 3.36 -4.34 -12.19
N GLY A 9 3.87 -5.54 -12.43
CA GLY A 9 4.50 -6.41 -11.44
C GLY A 9 3.56 -7.52 -10.98
N PHE A 10 3.98 -8.76 -11.19
CA PHE A 10 3.29 -10.01 -10.89
C PHE A 10 4.13 -10.94 -9.99
N GLY A 11 4.95 -10.34 -9.12
CA GLY A 11 5.51 -11.03 -7.97
C GLY A 11 4.45 -11.30 -6.89
N ARG A 12 4.92 -11.63 -5.67
CA ARG A 12 4.06 -11.97 -4.51
C ARG A 12 2.93 -10.97 -4.27
N PHE A 13 3.20 -9.68 -4.36
CA PHE A 13 2.20 -8.63 -4.15
C PHE A 13 1.16 -8.59 -5.28
N GLY A 14 1.63 -8.49 -6.53
CA GLY A 14 0.77 -8.42 -7.71
C GLY A 14 -0.11 -9.65 -7.89
N GLN A 15 0.40 -10.84 -7.58
CA GLN A 15 -0.38 -12.09 -7.61
C GLN A 15 -1.58 -12.06 -6.65
N ILE A 16 -1.40 -11.57 -5.42
CA ILE A 16 -2.50 -11.48 -4.45
C ILE A 16 -3.56 -10.48 -4.94
N VAL A 17 -3.13 -9.32 -5.44
CA VAL A 17 -4.03 -8.31 -6.01
C VAL A 17 -4.80 -8.88 -7.20
N ALA A 18 -4.10 -9.50 -8.15
CA ALA A 18 -4.73 -10.09 -9.33
C ALA A 18 -5.74 -11.16 -8.96
N ARG A 19 -5.37 -12.10 -8.08
CA ARG A 19 -6.27 -13.16 -7.61
C ARG A 19 -7.54 -12.60 -6.97
N LEU A 20 -7.42 -11.55 -6.16
CA LEU A 20 -8.58 -10.90 -5.53
C LEU A 20 -9.51 -10.25 -6.57
N LEU A 21 -8.96 -9.50 -7.53
CA LEU A 21 -9.74 -8.85 -8.59
C LEU A 21 -10.41 -9.88 -9.51
N HIS A 22 -9.69 -10.93 -9.89
CA HIS A 22 -10.23 -12.01 -10.71
C HIS A 22 -11.34 -12.79 -9.99
N ALA A 23 -11.24 -13.00 -8.67
CA ALA A 23 -12.33 -13.58 -7.88
C ALA A 23 -13.62 -12.72 -7.86
N LYS A 24 -13.51 -11.44 -8.27
CA LYS A 24 -14.65 -10.53 -8.49
C LYS A 24 -14.97 -10.31 -9.96
N HIS A 25 -14.47 -11.18 -10.84
CA HIS A 25 -14.66 -11.11 -12.30
C HIS A 25 -14.15 -9.81 -12.94
N ILE A 26 -13.21 -9.13 -12.29
CA ILE A 26 -12.54 -7.96 -12.84
C ILE A 26 -11.33 -8.47 -13.64
N LYS A 27 -11.43 -8.37 -14.97
CA LYS A 27 -10.34 -8.76 -15.88
C LYS A 27 -9.19 -7.75 -15.76
N THR A 28 -7.96 -8.26 -15.80
CA THR A 28 -6.73 -7.46 -15.70
C THR A 28 -5.80 -7.75 -16.89
N THR A 29 -4.97 -6.78 -17.25
CA THR A 29 -3.76 -6.99 -18.06
C THR A 29 -2.55 -6.94 -17.12
N VAL A 30 -1.67 -7.93 -17.20
CA VAL A 30 -0.45 -8.01 -16.37
C VAL A 30 0.79 -7.61 -17.18
N LEU A 31 1.68 -6.86 -16.56
CA LEU A 31 3.02 -6.54 -17.04
C LEU A 31 4.05 -7.11 -16.05
N ASP A 32 5.05 -7.83 -16.52
CA ASP A 32 6.16 -8.30 -15.69
C ASP A 32 7.44 -8.46 -16.51
N HIS A 33 8.60 -8.37 -15.86
CA HIS A 33 9.92 -8.52 -16.47
C HIS A 33 10.51 -9.93 -16.27
N ASP A 34 9.89 -10.79 -15.47
CA ASP A 34 10.24 -12.19 -15.29
C ASP A 34 9.40 -13.05 -16.25
N PRO A 35 10.01 -13.75 -17.22
CA PRO A 35 9.28 -14.57 -18.18
C PRO A 35 8.51 -15.72 -17.49
N ASN A 36 8.97 -16.21 -16.34
CA ASN A 36 8.28 -17.25 -15.60
C ASN A 36 6.93 -16.76 -15.04
N GLN A 37 6.86 -15.50 -14.60
CA GLN A 37 5.60 -14.90 -14.16
C GLN A 37 4.63 -14.75 -15.34
N ILE A 38 5.13 -14.33 -16.51
CA ILE A 38 4.32 -14.20 -17.73
C ILE A 38 3.74 -15.54 -18.15
N ASP A 39 4.54 -16.61 -18.14
CA ASP A 39 4.08 -17.95 -18.47
C ASP A 39 3.04 -18.45 -17.48
N LEU A 40 3.21 -18.16 -16.19
CA LEU A 40 2.22 -18.49 -15.16
C LEU A 40 0.89 -17.78 -15.42
N VAL A 41 0.92 -16.48 -15.71
CA VAL A 41 -0.28 -15.67 -16.02
C VAL A 41 -1.02 -16.22 -17.24
N ARG A 42 -0.28 -16.57 -18.30
CA ARG A 42 -0.87 -17.12 -19.54
C ARG A 42 -1.54 -18.47 -19.33
N ARG A 43 -1.03 -19.31 -18.41
CA ARG A 43 -1.68 -20.59 -18.05
C ARG A 43 -3.05 -20.40 -17.39
N PHE A 44 -3.32 -19.21 -16.84
CA PHE A 44 -4.63 -18.84 -16.31
C PHE A 44 -5.51 -18.11 -17.35
N ASP A 45 -5.11 -18.11 -18.63
CA ASP A 45 -5.77 -17.39 -19.73
C ASP A 45 -5.87 -15.87 -19.51
N TRP A 46 -4.94 -15.32 -18.73
CA TRP A 46 -4.88 -13.88 -18.47
C TRP A 46 -3.96 -13.19 -19.47
N LYS A 47 -4.30 -11.94 -19.79
CA LYS A 47 -3.54 -11.13 -20.75
C LYS A 47 -2.24 -10.67 -20.09
N ALA A 48 -1.09 -11.01 -20.68
CA ALA A 48 0.22 -10.71 -20.10
C ALA A 48 1.22 -10.20 -21.15
N TYR A 49 1.98 -9.18 -20.79
CA TYR A 49 3.08 -8.65 -21.61
C TYR A 49 4.38 -8.67 -20.82
N TYR A 50 5.42 -9.16 -21.48
CA TYR A 50 6.77 -9.20 -20.94
C TYR A 50 7.49 -7.88 -21.21
N GLY A 51 8.07 -7.27 -20.18
CA GLY A 51 8.95 -6.11 -20.35
C GLY A 51 9.05 -5.22 -19.13
N ASP A 52 9.85 -4.15 -19.28
CA ASP A 52 10.03 -3.11 -18.28
C ASP A 52 8.81 -2.17 -18.25
N ILE A 53 8.23 -2.00 -17.07
CA ILE A 53 7.04 -1.18 -16.83
C ILE A 53 7.25 0.31 -17.09
N THR A 54 8.51 0.77 -17.07
CA THR A 54 8.86 2.17 -17.34
C THR A 54 8.74 2.55 -18.81
N ARG A 55 8.57 1.55 -19.69
CA ARG A 55 8.50 1.74 -21.14
C ARG A 55 7.11 2.18 -21.61
N PRO A 56 6.98 3.36 -22.24
CA PRO A 56 5.72 3.84 -22.81
C PRO A 56 5.03 2.89 -23.80
N ASP A 57 5.81 2.23 -24.67
CA ASP A 57 5.28 1.33 -25.69
C ASP A 57 4.69 0.06 -25.08
N LEU A 58 5.26 -0.44 -23.97
CA LEU A 58 4.68 -1.55 -23.21
C LEU A 58 3.34 -1.16 -22.58
N LEU A 59 3.26 0.02 -21.95
CA LEU A 59 2.02 0.53 -21.36
C LEU A 59 0.94 0.72 -22.43
N HIS A 60 1.30 1.24 -23.60
CA HIS A 60 0.39 1.38 -24.74
C HIS A 60 -0.11 0.01 -25.22
N ALA A 61 0.79 -0.96 -25.42
CA ALA A 61 0.41 -2.33 -25.79
C ALA A 61 -0.53 -2.98 -24.77
N ALA A 62 -0.37 -2.65 -23.48
CA ALA A 62 -1.23 -3.09 -22.39
C ALA A 62 -2.63 -2.46 -22.39
N GLY A 63 -2.82 -1.36 -23.12
CA GLY A 63 -4.07 -0.61 -23.22
C GLY A 63 -4.21 0.51 -22.18
N ILE A 64 -3.11 1.14 -21.75
CA ILE A 64 -3.14 2.21 -20.73
C ILE A 64 -4.07 3.37 -21.08
N GLU A 65 -4.23 3.67 -22.37
CA GLU A 65 -5.09 4.75 -22.86
C GLU A 65 -6.56 4.57 -22.46
N GLN A 66 -7.03 3.33 -22.42
CA GLN A 66 -8.42 2.98 -22.10
C GLN A 66 -8.56 2.37 -20.70
N ALA A 67 -7.44 2.14 -20.01
CA ALA A 67 -7.44 1.66 -18.64
C ALA A 67 -8.11 2.68 -17.70
N ARG A 68 -8.77 2.16 -16.66
CA ARG A 68 -9.34 2.98 -15.58
C ARG A 68 -8.42 3.02 -14.37
N LEU A 69 -7.60 1.99 -14.20
CA LEU A 69 -6.76 1.78 -13.04
C LEU A 69 -5.42 1.15 -13.44
N LEU A 70 -4.34 1.71 -12.93
CA LEU A 70 -3.00 1.13 -12.95
C LEU A 70 -2.60 0.78 -11.50
N ILE A 71 -2.18 -0.47 -11.30
CA ILE A 71 -1.63 -0.94 -10.03
C ILE A 71 -0.14 -1.17 -10.23
N LEU A 72 0.67 -0.34 -9.60
CA LEU A 72 2.13 -0.44 -9.56
C LEU A 72 2.52 -1.36 -8.40
N ALA A 73 2.88 -2.60 -8.72
CA ALA A 73 3.06 -3.71 -7.77
C ALA A 73 4.48 -4.30 -7.78
N THR A 74 5.41 -3.73 -8.55
CA THR A 74 6.82 -4.13 -8.51
C THR A 74 7.45 -3.79 -7.16
N ASP A 75 8.55 -4.48 -6.83
CA ASP A 75 9.45 -4.14 -5.73
C ASP A 75 10.56 -3.15 -6.16
N ASP A 76 10.44 -2.55 -7.34
CA ASP A 76 11.29 -1.44 -7.75
C ASP A 76 10.52 -0.13 -7.57
N THR A 77 10.75 0.54 -6.44
CA THR A 77 10.12 1.83 -6.15
C THR A 77 10.45 2.89 -7.21
N GLU A 78 11.66 2.91 -7.78
CA GLU A 78 12.03 3.93 -8.76
C GLU A 78 11.31 3.71 -10.09
N ALA A 79 11.23 2.46 -10.55
CA ALA A 79 10.42 2.10 -11.70
C ALA A 79 8.93 2.46 -11.49
N ASN A 80 8.40 2.22 -10.29
CA ASN A 80 7.04 2.63 -9.93
C ASN A 80 6.88 4.16 -9.98
N LEU A 81 7.82 4.93 -9.44
CA LEU A 81 7.79 6.40 -9.45
C LEU A 81 7.86 6.97 -10.87
N GLN A 82 8.76 6.45 -11.69
CA GLN A 82 8.91 6.85 -13.09
C GLN A 82 7.63 6.56 -13.88
N THR A 83 7.08 5.36 -13.73
CA THR A 83 5.83 4.96 -14.39
C THR A 83 4.66 5.81 -13.92
N ALA A 84 4.54 6.05 -12.60
CA ALA A 84 3.52 6.93 -12.05
C ALA A 84 3.60 8.33 -12.66
N ARG A 85 4.79 8.95 -12.67
CA ARG A 85 4.99 10.29 -13.25
C ARG A 85 4.53 10.35 -14.70
N TYR A 86 4.98 9.41 -15.53
CA TYR A 86 4.60 9.34 -16.94
C TYR A 86 3.07 9.20 -17.13
N VAL A 87 2.43 8.31 -16.38
CA VAL A 87 0.98 8.07 -16.48
C VAL A 87 0.17 9.26 -15.98
N ARG A 88 0.63 9.94 -14.92
CA ARG A 88 -0.04 11.15 -14.42
C ARG A 88 0.02 12.30 -15.42
N GLU A 89 1.14 12.46 -16.11
CA GLU A 89 1.32 13.50 -17.15
C GLU A 89 0.48 13.22 -18.39
N ARG A 90 0.45 11.96 -18.86
CA ARG A 90 -0.09 11.62 -20.18
C ARG A 90 -1.49 11.01 -20.17
N TYR A 91 -1.88 10.38 -19.07
CA TYR A 91 -3.16 9.69 -18.89
C TYR A 91 -3.80 10.07 -17.55
N PRO A 92 -4.12 11.36 -17.34
CA PRO A 92 -4.59 11.87 -16.03
C PRO A 92 -5.89 11.24 -15.54
N HIS A 93 -6.68 10.63 -16.45
CA HIS A 93 -7.90 9.87 -16.14
C HIS A 93 -7.63 8.51 -15.47
N VAL A 94 -6.45 7.93 -15.68
CA VAL A 94 -6.06 6.65 -15.08
C VAL A 94 -5.78 6.85 -13.60
N LYS A 95 -6.51 6.11 -12.76
CA LYS A 95 -6.23 6.06 -11.32
C LYS A 95 -4.99 5.22 -11.05
N ILE A 96 -4.19 5.59 -10.06
CA ILE A 96 -2.95 4.89 -9.73
C ILE A 96 -2.99 4.42 -8.27
N LEU A 97 -2.76 3.12 -8.09
CA LEU A 97 -2.49 2.47 -6.81
C LEU A 97 -1.02 2.03 -6.83
N ALA A 98 -0.23 2.37 -5.83
CA ALA A 98 1.20 2.06 -5.82
C ALA A 98 1.64 1.34 -4.54
N ARG A 99 2.41 0.27 -4.74
CA ARG A 99 3.24 -0.36 -3.72
C ARG A 99 4.48 0.48 -3.49
N VAL A 100 4.85 0.64 -2.22
CA VAL A 100 6.13 1.25 -1.80
C VAL A 100 6.72 0.46 -0.63
N HIS A 101 8.03 0.61 -0.39
CA HIS A 101 8.71 -0.08 0.71
C HIS A 101 8.56 0.63 2.05
N ASN A 102 8.74 1.94 2.06
CA ASN A 102 8.89 2.71 3.30
C ASN A 102 8.12 4.04 3.27
N ARG A 103 8.17 4.78 4.37
CA ARG A 103 7.45 6.06 4.53
C ARG A 103 7.97 7.17 3.63
N GLN A 104 9.28 7.22 3.36
CA GLN A 104 9.87 8.25 2.50
C GLN A 104 9.32 8.14 1.08
N ASP A 105 9.14 6.91 0.59
CA ASP A 105 8.60 6.65 -0.73
C ASP A 105 7.10 6.99 -0.83
N VAL A 106 6.35 6.92 0.28
CA VAL A 106 4.97 7.41 0.33
C VAL A 106 4.91 8.89 -0.05
N TYR A 107 5.78 9.73 0.53
CA TYR A 107 5.81 11.15 0.22
C TYR A 107 6.16 11.43 -1.24
N LYS A 108 7.06 10.65 -1.84
CA LYS A 108 7.39 10.77 -3.28
C LYS A 108 6.16 10.48 -4.16
N MET A 109 5.38 9.45 -3.82
CA MET A 109 4.14 9.10 -4.54
C MET A 109 3.03 10.14 -4.33
N MET A 110 2.89 10.68 -3.11
CA MET A 110 1.91 11.73 -2.80
C MET A 110 2.14 12.99 -3.63
N LYS A 111 3.40 13.39 -3.88
CA LYS A 111 3.73 14.51 -4.78
C LYS A 111 3.24 14.34 -6.21
N LEU A 112 3.03 13.10 -6.64
CA LEU A 112 2.58 12.77 -7.99
C LEU A 112 1.05 12.61 -8.05
N ASP A 113 0.32 12.92 -6.96
CA ASP A 113 -1.13 12.73 -6.84
C ASP A 113 -1.56 11.27 -7.12
N VAL A 114 -0.74 10.31 -6.68
CA VAL A 114 -1.10 8.89 -6.68
C VAL A 114 -2.27 8.66 -5.71
N HIS A 115 -3.34 8.00 -6.18
CA HIS A 115 -4.60 7.91 -5.46
C HIS A 115 -4.54 7.08 -4.19
N VAL A 116 -3.75 5.99 -4.20
CA VAL A 116 -3.57 5.13 -3.02
C VAL A 116 -2.15 4.61 -3.02
N VAL A 117 -1.49 4.72 -1.86
CA VAL A 117 -0.14 4.22 -1.66
C VAL A 117 -0.14 3.21 -0.52
N VAL A 118 0.39 2.01 -0.80
CA VAL A 118 0.44 0.90 0.15
C VAL A 118 1.89 0.57 0.47
N ARG A 119 2.27 0.71 1.75
CA ARG A 119 3.55 0.17 2.25
C ARG A 119 3.43 -1.33 2.38
N GLU A 120 4.27 -2.06 1.65
CA GLU A 120 4.13 -3.50 1.44
C GLU A 120 4.08 -4.35 2.71
N THR A 121 4.81 -3.98 3.76
CA THR A 121 4.95 -4.77 5.00
C THR A 121 4.06 -4.28 6.12
N PHE A 122 3.48 -3.09 6.00
CA PHE A 122 2.82 -2.39 7.11
C PHE A 122 1.65 -3.20 7.69
N GLU A 123 0.74 -3.65 6.82
CA GLU A 123 -0.45 -4.39 7.28
C GLU A 123 -0.11 -5.78 7.84
N ALA A 124 0.88 -6.46 7.25
CA ALA A 124 1.37 -7.74 7.75
C ALA A 124 2.05 -7.59 9.12
N ALA A 125 2.90 -6.58 9.29
CA ALA A 125 3.57 -6.28 10.55
C ALA A 125 2.56 -5.87 11.64
N LEU A 126 1.54 -5.09 11.29
CA LEU A 126 0.49 -4.71 12.22
C LEU A 126 -0.35 -5.91 12.68
N SER A 127 -0.71 -6.81 11.75
CA SER A 127 -1.40 -8.07 12.08
C SER A 127 -0.55 -8.96 13.00
N MET A 128 0.76 -9.01 12.78
CA MET A 128 1.68 -9.70 13.68
C MET A 128 1.75 -9.04 15.06
N GLY A 129 1.73 -7.71 15.12
CA GLY A 129 1.65 -6.96 16.39
C GLY A 129 0.36 -7.24 17.18
N GLU A 130 -0.78 -7.31 16.49
CA GLU A 130 -2.07 -7.73 17.09
C GLU A 130 -1.96 -9.15 17.68
N ALA A 131 -1.41 -10.09 16.92
CA ALA A 131 -1.20 -11.46 17.39
C ALA A 131 -0.23 -11.50 18.59
N ALA A 132 0.82 -10.69 18.59
CA ALA A 132 1.76 -10.59 19.71
C ALA A 132 1.05 -10.09 20.98
N LEU A 133 0.21 -9.05 20.89
CA LEU A 133 -0.59 -8.57 22.02
C LEU A 133 -1.49 -9.68 22.60
N HIS A 134 -2.08 -10.54 21.75
CA HIS A 134 -2.82 -11.71 22.21
C HIS A 134 -1.95 -12.68 23.02
N GLN A 135 -0.75 -13.01 22.53
CA GLN A 135 0.16 -13.88 23.25
C GLN A 135 0.64 -13.27 24.57
N MET A 136 0.65 -11.94 24.68
CA MET A 136 0.96 -11.21 25.91
C MET A 136 -0.23 -11.05 26.87
N GLY A 137 -1.36 -11.73 26.61
CA GLY A 137 -2.51 -11.77 27.51
C GLY A 137 -3.58 -10.71 27.27
N PHE A 138 -3.50 -9.92 26.19
CA PHE A 138 -4.57 -8.99 25.83
C PHE A 138 -5.75 -9.75 25.20
N GLY A 139 -6.97 -9.47 25.65
CA GLY A 139 -8.18 -10.05 25.06
C GLY A 139 -8.39 -9.68 23.58
N ALA A 140 -9.07 -10.55 22.83
CA ALA A 140 -9.46 -10.44 21.41
C ALA A 140 -9.76 -8.98 20.97
N TYR A 141 -10.74 -8.38 21.65
CA TYR A 141 -11.20 -7.03 21.34
C TYR A 141 -10.14 -5.95 21.59
N ARG A 142 -9.37 -6.06 22.68
CA ARG A 142 -8.37 -5.05 23.08
C ARG A 142 -7.20 -4.99 22.11
N ALA A 143 -6.63 -6.13 21.72
CA ALA A 143 -5.53 -6.16 20.77
C ALA A 143 -5.95 -5.62 19.40
N LYS A 144 -7.11 -6.06 18.89
CA LYS A 144 -7.67 -5.57 17.62
C LYS A 144 -7.92 -4.06 17.65
N ARG A 145 -8.48 -3.54 18.75
CA ARG A 145 -8.70 -2.10 18.94
C ARG A 145 -7.38 -1.33 18.97
N ALA A 146 -6.35 -1.84 19.65
CA ALA A 146 -5.03 -1.23 19.67
C ALA A 146 -4.40 -1.18 18.27
N ALA A 147 -4.45 -2.29 17.52
CA ALA A 147 -3.96 -2.35 16.15
C ALA A 147 -4.71 -1.39 15.21
N GLN A 148 -6.04 -1.33 15.30
CA GLN A 148 -6.84 -0.38 14.51
C GLN A 148 -6.50 1.08 14.82
N ARG A 149 -6.30 1.41 16.10
CA ARG A 149 -5.90 2.76 16.52
C ARG A 149 -4.51 3.13 16.03
N PHE A 150 -3.57 2.20 16.13
CA PHE A 150 -2.24 2.36 15.55
C PHE A 150 -2.32 2.61 14.04
N ARG A 151 -3.12 1.82 13.30
CA ARG A 151 -3.34 2.01 11.86
C ARG A 151 -3.82 3.43 11.54
N LEU A 152 -4.88 3.87 12.20
CA LEU A 152 -5.48 5.18 11.96
C LEU A 152 -4.50 6.31 12.28
N HIS A 153 -3.85 6.25 13.43
CA HIS A 153 -2.85 7.22 13.83
C HIS A 153 -1.69 7.28 12.82
N ASP A 154 -1.20 6.12 12.35
CA ASP A 154 -0.10 6.06 11.40
C ASP A 154 -0.45 6.71 10.05
N LEU A 155 -1.67 6.47 9.53
CA LEU A 155 -2.16 7.11 8.30
C LEU A 155 -2.28 8.63 8.47
N GLN A 156 -2.88 9.10 9.56
CA GLN A 156 -2.99 10.53 9.88
C GLN A 156 -1.62 11.18 10.03
N THR A 157 -0.68 10.47 10.63
CA THR A 157 0.71 10.92 10.82
C THR A 157 1.39 11.12 9.47
N ILE A 158 1.23 10.21 8.50
CA ILE A 158 1.78 10.40 7.14
C ILE A 158 1.27 11.71 6.53
N GLU A 159 -0.04 11.95 6.57
CA GLU A 159 -0.64 13.15 6.00
C GLU A 159 -0.17 14.42 6.71
N ALA A 160 -0.14 14.40 8.05
CA ALA A 160 0.29 15.55 8.87
C ALA A 160 1.78 15.90 8.71
N LEU A 161 2.63 14.91 8.44
CA LEU A 161 4.06 15.11 8.23
C LEU A 161 4.41 15.43 6.77
N PHE A 162 3.49 15.20 5.82
CA PHE A 162 3.74 15.47 4.42
C PHE A 162 4.20 16.92 4.16
N PRO A 163 3.67 18.00 4.76
CA PRO A 163 4.19 19.35 4.53
C PRO A 163 5.67 19.56 4.90
N TYR A 164 6.22 18.73 5.79
CA TYR A 164 7.60 18.86 6.30
C TYR A 164 8.59 17.89 5.64
N HIS A 165 8.16 17.10 4.66
CA HIS A 165 8.97 16.01 4.10
C HIS A 165 10.29 16.45 3.40
N GLN A 166 10.48 17.75 3.11
CA GLN A 166 11.73 18.30 2.55
C GLN A 166 12.66 18.89 3.61
N ASP A 167 12.18 19.11 4.83
CA ASP A 167 12.97 19.63 5.94
C ASP A 167 13.19 18.52 6.96
N GLU A 168 14.38 17.94 6.92
CA GLU A 168 14.76 16.81 7.77
C GLU A 168 14.63 17.15 9.27
N ALA A 169 15.01 18.36 9.68
CA ALA A 169 14.95 18.75 11.09
C ALA A 169 13.50 18.84 11.58
N SER A 170 12.64 19.49 10.79
CA SER A 170 11.21 19.58 11.09
C SER A 170 10.54 18.20 11.07
N LEU A 171 10.87 17.36 10.07
CA LEU A 171 10.33 16.00 9.95
C LEU A 171 10.69 15.14 11.16
N ILE A 172 11.95 15.22 11.63
CA ILE A 172 12.40 14.50 12.83
C ILE A 172 11.67 15.01 14.07
N SER A 173 11.58 16.32 14.28
CA SER A 173 10.89 16.89 15.44
C SER A 173 9.42 16.46 15.49
N LYS A 174 8.71 16.61 14.37
CA LYS A 174 7.30 16.23 14.27
C LYS A 174 7.07 14.73 14.40
N SER A 175 8.01 13.91 13.93
CA SER A 175 7.94 12.46 14.10
C SER A 175 8.09 12.06 15.57
N LYS A 176 8.92 12.76 16.35
CA LYS A 176 9.05 12.54 17.80
C LYS A 176 7.77 12.92 18.54
N GLU A 177 7.15 14.05 18.18
CA GLU A 177 5.85 14.47 18.72
C GLU A 177 4.77 13.41 18.44
N ALA A 178 4.63 12.99 17.18
CA ALA A 178 3.66 11.95 16.79
C ALA A 178 3.88 10.62 17.52
N ARG A 179 5.12 10.25 17.82
CA ARG A 179 5.44 9.05 18.62
C ARG A 179 4.89 9.17 20.04
N GLN A 180 5.05 10.34 20.68
CA GLN A 180 4.52 10.58 22.02
C GLN A 180 2.98 10.61 22.03
N ASP A 181 2.37 11.17 20.98
CA ASP A 181 0.91 11.15 20.81
C ASP A 181 0.38 9.71 20.70
N LEU A 182 1.05 8.85 19.93
CA LEU A 182 0.69 7.44 19.81
C LEU A 182 0.77 6.70 21.15
N GLU A 183 1.85 6.90 21.90
CA GLU A 183 2.03 6.29 23.23
C GLU A 183 0.90 6.70 24.19
N ARG A 184 0.56 7.99 24.21
CA ARG A 184 -0.59 8.50 24.99
C ARG A 184 -1.91 7.89 24.54
N LEU A 185 -2.15 7.82 23.22
CA LEU A 185 -3.38 7.30 22.63
C LEU A 185 -3.61 5.81 22.93
N LEU A 186 -2.55 5.01 22.96
CA LEU A 186 -2.64 3.59 23.30
C LEU A 186 -2.75 3.38 24.82
N SER A 187 -2.03 4.16 25.62
CA SER A 187 -2.01 4.00 27.09
C SER A 187 -3.28 4.47 27.80
N ALA A 188 -3.91 5.56 27.34
CA ALA A 188 -5.08 6.15 27.99
C ALA A 188 -6.24 5.17 28.18
N HIS A 189 -6.34 4.16 27.32
CA HIS A 189 -7.46 3.21 27.34
C HIS A 189 -7.12 1.83 27.93
N ASP A 190 -5.87 1.59 28.30
CA ASP A 190 -5.52 0.46 29.16
C ASP A 190 -5.86 0.76 30.63
N GLN A 191 -5.88 2.04 31.03
CA GLN A 191 -6.31 2.48 32.37
C GLN A 191 -7.83 2.39 32.55
N ASP A 192 -8.61 2.81 31.55
CA ASP A 192 -10.08 2.65 31.56
C ASP A 192 -10.48 1.17 31.75
N ALA A 193 -9.76 0.24 31.12
CA ALA A 193 -10.06 -1.19 31.19
C ALA A 193 -9.65 -1.83 32.51
N LYS A 194 -8.53 -1.41 33.12
CA LYS A 194 -8.13 -1.86 34.48
C LYS A 194 -9.15 -1.46 35.53
N ASN A 195 -9.66 -0.23 35.45
CA ASN A 195 -10.70 0.25 36.37
C ASN A 195 -12.05 -0.47 36.20
N TYR A 196 -12.36 -0.96 35.00
CA TYR A 196 -13.56 -1.78 34.75
C TYR A 196 -13.44 -3.21 35.31
N ASP A 197 -12.29 -3.87 35.18
CA ASP A 197 -12.06 -5.21 35.79
C ASP A 197 -12.00 -5.15 37.32
N GLU A 198 -11.43 -4.09 37.90
CA GLU A 198 -11.35 -3.92 39.37
C GLU A 198 -12.68 -3.50 40.03
N SER A 199 -13.62 -2.91 39.28
CA SER A 199 -14.92 -2.47 39.81
C SER A 199 -16.00 -3.57 39.86
N TRP A 200 -15.73 -4.74 39.29
CA TRP A 200 -16.60 -5.92 39.30
C TRP A 200 -15.92 -7.17 39.87
N GLY A 201 -14.74 -7.02 40.48
CA GLY A 201 -13.98 -8.07 41.17
C GLY A 201 -14.26 -8.15 42.66
#